data_AF-A0A924DA64-F1
#
_entry.id   AF-A0A924DA64-F1
#
_cell.length_a   1.000
_cell.length_b   1.000
_cell.length_c   1.000
_cell.angle_alpha   90.00
_cell.angle_beta   90.00
_cell.angle_gamma   90.00
#
_symmetry.space_group_name_H-M   'P 1'
#
loop_
_entity.id
_entity.type
_entity.pdbx_description
1 polymer ?
#
loop_
_entity_poly.entity_id
_entity_poly.type
_entity_poly.pdbx_seq_one_letter_code
_entity_poly.pdbx_strand_id
1 'polypeptide(L)' 'MAKAGAKSKTDVTARAAAKAAQSICRFCGQKPDVVRALTPAGKAQMWRKCCASAGIIKTA' A
#
# COMPACT_ATOMS: atom_id res chain seq x y z
N MET A 1 13.47 -22.97 -8.05
CA MET A 1 13.75 -21.91 -9.05
C MET A 1 14.04 -20.60 -8.33
N ALA A 2 15.31 -20.25 -8.14
CA ALA A 2 15.71 -18.95 -7.61
C ALA A 2 15.55 -17.91 -8.72
N LYS A 3 14.66 -16.92 -8.55
CA LYS A 3 14.50 -15.82 -9.50
C LYS A 3 15.82 -15.06 -9.58
N ALA A 4 16.46 -15.04 -10.75
CA ALA A 4 17.58 -14.17 -11.05
C ALA A 4 17.17 -12.71 -10.72
N GLY A 5 17.85 -12.10 -9.75
CA GLY A 5 17.57 -10.75 -9.25
C GLY A 5 17.04 -10.65 -7.81
N ALA A 6 16.71 -11.77 -7.15
CA ALA A 6 16.30 -11.74 -5.75
C ALA A 6 17.52 -11.61 -4.82
N LYS A 7 17.76 -10.39 -4.31
CA LYS A 7 18.74 -10.16 -3.24
C LYS A 7 18.37 -10.97 -1.99
N SER A 8 19.39 -11.35 -1.22
CA SER A 8 19.22 -12.12 0.02
C SER A 8 18.18 -11.47 0.95
N LYS A 9 17.39 -12.29 1.66
CA LYS A 9 16.45 -11.81 2.69
C LYS A 9 17.16 -11.04 3.83
N THR A 10 18.45 -11.28 4.04
CA THR A 10 19.28 -10.61 5.05
C THR A 10 20.00 -9.36 4.54
N ASP A 11 19.86 -9.03 3.25
CA ASP A 11 20.52 -7.87 2.68
C ASP A 11 19.84 -6.57 3.12
N VAL A 12 20.40 -5.96 4.16
CA VAL A 12 19.86 -4.76 4.82
C VAL A 12 19.76 -3.60 3.84
N THR A 13 20.70 -3.49 2.90
CA THR A 13 20.71 -2.43 1.88
C THR A 13 19.55 -2.59 0.91
N ALA A 14 19.28 -3.82 0.46
CA ALA A 14 18.13 -4.15 -0.38
C ALA A 14 16.80 -3.85 0.33
N ARG A 15 16.72 -4.18 1.62
CA ARG A 15 15.54 -3.90 2.44
C ARG A 15 15.29 -2.41 2.63
N ALA A 16 16.34 -1.62 2.84
CA ALA A 16 16.25 -0.16 2.92
C ALA A 16 15.80 0.44 1.59
N ALA A 17 16.38 0.02 0.47
CA ALA A 17 15.98 0.46 -0.87
C ALA A 17 14.51 0.11 -1.19
N ALA A 18 14.05 -1.09 -0.83
CA ALA A 18 12.66 -1.50 -1.01
C ALA A 18 11.67 -0.69 -0.15
N LYS A 19 12.09 -0.22 1.03
CA LYS A 19 11.29 0.70 1.86
C LYS A 19 11.26 2.12 1.29
N ALA A 20 12.36 2.56 0.69
CA ALA A 20 12.46 3.89 0.07
C ALA A 20 11.75 3.96 -1.28
N ALA A 21 11.60 2.82 -1.97
CA ALA A 21 10.80 2.74 -3.18
C ALA A 21 9.37 3.21 -2.88
N GLN A 22 8.96 4.29 -3.55
CA GLN A 22 7.62 4.83 -3.40
C GLN A 22 6.62 3.77 -3.87
N SER A 23 5.86 3.20 -2.93
CA SER A 23 4.71 2.40 -3.28
C SER A 23 3.69 3.35 -3.92
N ILE A 24 3.23 3.02 -5.12
CA ILE A 24 2.16 3.75 -5.81
C ILE A 24 0.89 2.92 -5.72
N CYS A 25 -0.26 3.55 -5.53
CA CYS A 25 -1.52 2.84 -5.55
C CYS A 25 -1.79 2.30 -6.95
N ARG A 26 -1.94 0.97 -7.09
CA ARG A 26 -2.23 0.32 -8.37
C ARG A 26 -3.55 0.74 -9.03
N PHE A 27 -4.48 1.30 -8.26
CA PHE A 27 -5.80 1.70 -8.76
C PHE A 27 -5.81 3.15 -9.23
N CYS A 28 -5.34 4.10 -8.39
CA CYS A 28 -5.42 5.53 -8.70
C CYS A 28 -4.10 6.17 -9.12
N GLY A 29 -2.98 5.46 -9.10
CA GLY A 29 -1.66 6.01 -9.47
C GLY A 29 -1.10 7.06 -8.51
N GLN A 30 -1.82 7.41 -7.44
CA GLN A 30 -1.36 8.33 -6.41
C GLN A 30 -0.61 7.59 -5.28
N LYS A 31 0.10 8.36 -4.44
CA LYS A 31 0.72 7.82 -3.23
C LYS A 31 -0.36 7.17 -2.35
N PRO A 32 -0.21 5.89 -1.98
CA PRO A 32 -1.23 5.14 -1.27
C PRO A 32 -1.39 5.70 0.14
N ASP A 33 -2.57 6.27 0.37
CA ASP A 33 -3.01 6.68 1.70
C ASP A 33 -4.06 5.67 2.16
N VAL A 34 -3.73 4.90 3.19
CA VAL A 34 -4.59 3.84 3.72
C VAL A 34 -4.90 4.15 5.18
N VAL A 35 -6.19 4.21 5.50
CA VAL A 35 -6.66 4.51 6.85
C VAL A 35 -7.51 3.35 7.35
N ARG A 36 -7.28 2.97 8.61
CA ARG A 36 -8.13 2.02 9.32
C ARG A 36 -9.28 2.80 9.94
N ALA A 37 -10.50 2.52 9.50
CA ALA A 37 -11.72 3.09 10.06
C ALA A 37 -12.54 1.99 10.72
N LEU A 38 -13.27 2.36 11.77
CA LEU A 38 -14.29 1.50 12.36
C LEU A 38 -15.61 1.78 11.65
N THR A 39 -16.28 0.73 11.16
CA THR A 39 -17.65 0.86 10.69
C THR A 39 -18.58 1.12 11.88
N PRO A 40 -19.78 1.67 11.67
CA PRO A 40 -20.77 1.85 12.74
C PRO A 40 -21.15 0.53 13.45
N ALA A 41 -20.93 -0.61 12.79
CA ALA A 41 -21.08 -1.94 13.38
C ALA A 41 -19.86 -2.43 14.19
N GLY A 42 -18.88 -1.55 14.45
CA GLY A 42 -17.67 -1.87 15.21
C GLY A 42 -16.62 -2.70 14.46
N LYS A 43 -16.80 -2.97 13.16
CA LYS A 43 -15.84 -3.75 12.38
C LYS A 43 -14.73 -2.83 11.86
N ALA A 44 -13.48 -3.19 12.10
CA ALA A 44 -12.35 -2.47 11.53
C ALA A 44 -12.22 -2.78 10.03
N GLN A 45 -12.24 -1.75 9.22
CA GLN A 45 -12.09 -1.85 7.76
C GLN A 45 -10.96 -0.92 7.31
N MET A 46 -10.13 -1.41 6.39
CA MET A 46 -9.09 -0.58 5.77
C MET A 46 -9.66 0.08 4.52
N TRP A 47 -9.52 1.40 4.45
CA TRP A 47 -9.97 2.22 3.34
C TRP A 47 -8.76 2.87 2.68
N ARG A 48 -8.71 2.83 1.35
CA ARG A 48 -7.70 3.53 0.56
C ARG A 48 -8.21 4.94 0.25
N LYS A 49 -7.88 5.93 1.09
CA LYS A 49 -8.30 7.33 0.87
C LYS A 49 -7.77 7.91 -0.44
N CYS A 50 -6.62 7.44 -0.92
CA CYS A 50 -6.11 7.85 -2.23
C CYS A 50 -7.06 7.47 -3.38
N CYS A 51 -7.77 6.34 -3.28
CA CYS A 51 -8.77 5.95 -4.28
C CYS A 51 -10.07 6.76 -4.12
N ALA A 52 -10.41 7.16 -2.90
CA ALA A 52 -11.57 8.02 -2.63
C ALA A 52 -11.34 9.45 -3.15
N SER A 53 -10.14 9.99 -2.93
CA SER A 53 -9.73 11.31 -3.41
C SER A 53 -9.67 11.36 -4.94
N ALA A 54 -9.27 10.25 -5.58
CA ALA A 54 -9.28 10.10 -7.03
C ALA A 54 -10.67 9.79 -7.62
N GLY A 55 -11.73 9.71 -6.79
CA GLY A 55 -13.11 9.48 -7.25
C GLY A 55 -13.42 8.04 -7.69
N ILE A 56 -12.51 7.08 -7.45
CA ILE A 56 -12.67 5.68 -7.85
C ILE A 56 -13.59 4.92 -6.88
N ILE A 57 -13.61 5.32 -5.61
CA ILE A 57 -14.48 4.72 -4.58
C ILE A 57 -15.21 5.80 -3.79
N LYS A 58 -16.47 5.58 -3.47
CA LYS A 58 -17.18 6.34 -2.44
C LYS A 58 -16.83 5.74 -1.08
N THR A 59 -16.11 6.48 -0.24
CA THR A 59 -16.06 6.19 1.19
C THR A 59 -17.43 6.56 1.77
N ALA A 60 -18.14 5.57 2.29
CA ALA A 60 -19.42 5.73 2.97
C ALA A 60 -19.23 6.26 4.39
#